data_AF-A0A6J8E8M3-F1
#
_entry.id   AF-A0A6J8E8M3-F1
#
_cell.length_a   1.000
_cell.length_b   1.000
_cell.length_c   1.000
_cell.angle_alpha   90.00
_cell.angle_beta   90.00
_cell.angle_gamma   90.00
#
_symmetry.space_group_name_H-M   'P 1'
#
loop_
_entity.id
_entity.type
_entity.pdbx_description
1 polymer ?
#
loop_
_entity_poly.entity_id
_entity_poly.type
_entity_poly.pdbx_seq_one_letter_code
_entity_poly.pdbx_strand_id
1 'polypeptide(L)'
;MKHGRDEGVSPALLDQLLERAQTNENIEWHKSIIRGFNAYMSNFTNEYERCEMVGSTVDGTRLRSRTDDGDFDFIVSSCIPISAKLIKQHSTVPCFVKILGEQLNIGTSLIDGFVPTSILKEINPIFYIVSKLLIDLICPSVYYSTGKGYIHSKTDISSLGMSSTNFQTSSQNEFSSARIRLPFKLRLKLFFLKLRYRYAFSTLMLVVEEIEKKRTDRLNSGIVYQMVSGSNNSNNHTCQTTNQDTFIGTKFKYDIVPVFRVIDPEKYLEKWQNRSRKWPPKDSVDQIVEMPMYLAAKRALEESREEVDFCLSFCMLEIALVQNFTPLQKYTFILLKAIHKGDLSEHAEILTTYHWKTAYFLYCENHKFEELKKDDTDVCPFDEVSRVLCFMRECLDLRKLNHFFIEDCNLLISLPIEKLKCIAEKISKIQDSIKCSVRVFWELDYKQEISNKFVDQETQNQSKIKLVNAVEEMLKTFSRNRSQTEKAKNDFLSQL
;
A
#
# COMPACT_ATOMS: atom_id res chain seq x y z
N MET A 1 47.26 -5.80 -5.38
CA MET A 1 45.89 -6.31 -5.28
C MET A 1 45.54 -6.46 -3.81
N LYS A 2 44.83 -5.49 -3.22
CA LYS A 2 44.30 -5.61 -1.85
C LYS A 2 42.97 -6.35 -1.96
N HIS A 3 42.88 -7.55 -1.41
CA HIS A 3 41.59 -8.20 -1.18
C HIS A 3 40.79 -7.31 -0.22
N GLY A 4 39.74 -6.69 -0.75
CA GLY A 4 38.73 -6.01 0.06
C GLY A 4 38.17 -7.05 1.03
N ARG A 5 38.24 -6.74 2.33
CA ARG A 5 37.51 -7.49 3.34
C ARG A 5 36.05 -7.43 2.94
N ASP A 6 35.48 -8.60 2.71
CA ASP A 6 34.07 -8.82 2.52
C ASP A 6 33.39 -8.40 3.84
N GLU A 7 33.04 -7.11 3.95
CA GLU A 7 32.17 -6.61 5.01
C GLU A 7 30.79 -7.18 4.75
N GLY A 8 30.64 -8.46 5.12
CA GLY A 8 29.40 -9.19 5.02
C GLY A 8 28.28 -8.39 5.68
N VAL A 9 27.07 -8.53 5.13
CA VAL A 9 25.85 -8.03 5.75
C VAL A 9 25.87 -8.46 7.22
N SER A 10 26.04 -7.50 8.14
CA SER A 10 26.01 -7.78 9.57
C SER A 10 24.71 -8.55 9.85
N PRO A 11 24.74 -9.67 10.59
CA PRO A 11 23.53 -10.38 11.01
C PRO A 11 22.43 -9.43 11.52
N ALA A 12 22.84 -8.34 12.19
CA ALA A 12 21.96 -7.27 12.66
C ALA A 12 21.14 -6.57 11.55
N LEU A 13 21.64 -6.45 10.32
CA LEU A 13 20.91 -5.82 9.21
C LEU A 13 19.82 -6.75 8.67
N LEU A 14 20.09 -8.05 8.60
CA LEU A 14 19.09 -9.05 8.26
C LEU A 14 18.03 -9.12 9.35
N ASP A 15 18.41 -9.12 10.62
CA ASP A 15 17.47 -9.13 11.74
C ASP A 15 16.59 -7.86 11.73
N GLN A 16 17.16 -6.68 11.45
CA GLN A 16 16.38 -5.44 11.28
C GLN A 16 15.37 -5.52 10.13
N LEU A 17 15.72 -6.21 9.05
CA LEU A 17 14.84 -6.48 7.91
C LEU A 17 13.61 -7.27 8.35
N LEU A 18 13.89 -8.34 9.08
CA LEU A 18 12.91 -9.32 9.53
C LEU A 18 12.01 -8.71 10.59
N GLU A 19 12.58 -8.00 11.55
CA GLU A 19 11.85 -7.28 12.59
C GLU A 19 10.89 -6.24 11.97
N ARG A 20 11.38 -5.42 11.02
CA ARG A 20 10.54 -4.41 10.36
C ARG A 20 9.42 -5.04 9.53
N ALA A 21 9.70 -6.12 8.81
CA ALA A 21 8.68 -6.84 8.05
C ALA A 21 7.58 -7.43 8.97
N GLN A 22 7.91 -7.79 10.21
CA GLN A 22 7.00 -8.41 11.18
C GLN A 22 6.16 -7.43 12.00
N THR A 23 6.42 -6.12 11.96
CA THR A 23 5.65 -5.13 12.74
C THR A 23 4.17 -5.11 12.32
N ASN A 24 3.34 -5.80 13.11
CA ASN A 24 1.92 -6.08 12.85
C ASN A 24 0.95 -5.11 13.54
N GLU A 25 1.41 -4.28 14.49
CA GLU A 25 0.53 -3.54 15.41
C GLU A 25 -0.43 -2.55 14.72
N ASN A 26 -0.07 -2.07 13.53
CA ASN A 26 -0.97 -1.23 12.73
C ASN A 26 -1.99 -2.05 11.93
N ILE A 27 -1.67 -3.26 11.48
CA ILE A 27 -2.51 -4.02 10.55
C ILE A 27 -3.82 -4.46 11.21
N GLU A 28 -3.78 -4.98 12.43
CA GLU A 28 -4.99 -5.43 13.14
C GLU A 28 -5.92 -4.26 13.49
N TRP A 29 -5.37 -3.08 13.74
CA TRP A 29 -6.16 -1.86 13.90
C TRP A 29 -6.89 -1.48 12.61
N HIS A 30 -6.18 -1.44 11.46
CA HIS A 30 -6.80 -1.19 10.16
C HIS A 30 -7.89 -2.22 9.84
N LYS A 31 -7.60 -3.52 10.01
CA LYS A 31 -8.58 -4.60 9.81
C LYS A 31 -9.81 -4.44 10.69
N SER A 32 -9.63 -4.02 11.95
CA SER A 32 -10.75 -3.82 12.87
C SER A 32 -11.64 -2.66 12.46
N ILE A 33 -11.07 -1.56 11.97
CA ILE A 33 -11.85 -0.45 11.42
C ILE A 33 -12.61 -0.89 10.16
N ILE A 34 -11.95 -1.59 9.25
CA ILE A 34 -12.59 -2.08 8.01
C ILE A 34 -13.71 -3.08 8.32
N ARG A 35 -13.53 -3.99 9.29
CA ARG A 35 -14.58 -4.89 9.76
C ARG A 35 -15.77 -4.13 10.31
N GLY A 36 -15.52 -3.12 11.16
CA GLY A 36 -16.58 -2.25 11.70
C GLY A 36 -17.32 -1.50 10.60
N PHE A 37 -16.59 -1.00 9.60
CA PHE A 37 -17.16 -0.35 8.42
C PHE A 37 -18.03 -1.30 7.61
N ASN A 38 -17.54 -2.50 7.26
CA ASN A 38 -18.32 -3.47 6.48
C ASN A 38 -19.58 -3.94 7.23
N ALA A 39 -19.47 -4.23 8.53
CA ALA A 39 -20.61 -4.63 9.36
C ALA A 39 -21.66 -3.52 9.49
N TYR A 40 -21.24 -2.25 9.42
CA TYR A 40 -22.17 -1.13 9.37
C TYR A 40 -22.81 -1.01 7.99
N MET A 41 -22.00 -1.04 6.92
CA MET A 41 -22.48 -0.87 5.56
C MET A 41 -23.43 -1.97 5.12
N SER A 42 -23.30 -3.19 5.64
CA SER A 42 -24.25 -4.28 5.37
C SER A 42 -25.69 -3.98 5.80
N ASN A 43 -25.95 -2.92 6.59
CA ASN A 43 -27.31 -2.44 6.88
C ASN A 43 -27.91 -1.58 5.74
N PHE A 44 -27.07 -1.07 4.85
CA PHE A 44 -27.44 -0.14 3.77
C PHE A 44 -27.16 -0.73 2.38
N THR A 45 -26.38 -1.80 2.32
CA THR A 45 -25.86 -2.39 1.10
C THR A 45 -26.12 -3.89 1.06
N ASN A 46 -25.95 -4.46 -0.13
CA ASN A 46 -25.91 -5.91 -0.33
C ASN A 46 -24.69 -6.53 0.40
N GLU A 47 -24.77 -7.81 0.78
CA GLU A 47 -23.69 -8.60 1.39
C GLU A 47 -22.40 -8.68 0.56
N TYR A 48 -22.50 -8.45 -0.76
CA TYR A 48 -21.37 -8.44 -1.69
C TYR A 48 -20.61 -7.10 -1.70
N GLU A 49 -21.18 -6.01 -1.19
CA GLU A 49 -20.45 -4.73 -1.07
C GLU A 49 -19.55 -4.74 0.15
N ARG A 50 -18.25 -4.78 -0.12
CA ARG A 50 -17.23 -4.87 0.93
C ARG A 50 -16.01 -4.06 0.55
N CYS A 51 -15.41 -3.44 1.55
CA CYS A 51 -14.05 -2.92 1.48
C CYS A 51 -13.14 -3.92 2.18
N GLU A 52 -12.10 -4.42 1.51
CA GLU A 52 -11.17 -5.38 2.10
C GLU A 52 -9.74 -4.92 1.89
N MET A 53 -8.93 -5.03 2.95
CA MET A 53 -7.48 -4.86 2.82
C MET A 53 -6.90 -6.15 2.26
N VAL A 54 -5.99 -6.05 1.31
CA VAL A 54 -5.39 -7.21 0.61
C VAL A 54 -3.88 -7.03 0.42
N GLY A 55 -3.28 -7.92 -0.38
CA GLY A 55 -1.88 -7.81 -0.80
C GLY A 55 -0.87 -8.11 0.32
N SER A 56 0.35 -7.62 0.12
CA SER A 56 1.50 -7.98 0.97
C SER A 56 1.36 -7.50 2.43
N THR A 57 0.47 -6.53 2.64
CA THR A 57 0.06 -6.03 3.95
C THR A 57 -0.58 -7.10 4.81
N VAL A 58 -1.52 -7.85 4.23
CA VAL A 58 -2.36 -8.78 4.99
C VAL A 58 -1.69 -10.14 5.12
N ASP A 59 -0.92 -10.52 4.11
CA ASP A 59 -0.25 -11.83 4.07
C ASP A 59 1.07 -11.87 4.88
N GLY A 60 1.57 -10.71 5.33
CA GLY A 60 2.78 -10.58 6.14
C GLY A 60 4.08 -10.67 5.34
N THR A 61 4.04 -10.37 4.04
CA THR A 61 5.22 -10.35 3.15
C THR A 61 5.58 -8.94 2.68
N ARG A 62 5.10 -7.93 3.40
CA ARG A 62 5.40 -6.53 3.14
C ARG A 62 6.88 -6.27 3.38
N LEU A 63 7.54 -5.70 2.35
CA LEU A 63 8.91 -5.21 2.47
C LEU A 63 8.85 -3.76 2.92
N ARG A 64 9.42 -3.46 4.08
CA ARG A 64 9.50 -2.10 4.64
C ARG A 64 10.94 -1.61 4.63
N SER A 65 11.11 -0.30 4.49
CA SER A 65 12.39 0.39 4.54
C SER A 65 12.31 1.59 5.48
N ARG A 66 13.34 2.44 5.55
CA ARG A 66 13.29 3.69 6.33
C ARG A 66 12.42 4.75 5.67
N THR A 67 12.27 4.69 4.35
CA THR A 67 11.56 5.71 3.57
C THR A 67 10.23 5.20 2.98
N ASP A 68 10.02 3.88 2.95
CA ASP A 68 8.86 3.21 2.36
C ASP A 68 8.26 2.21 3.36
N ASP A 69 7.03 2.48 3.83
CA ASP A 69 6.28 1.60 4.73
C ASP A 69 5.57 0.45 4.00
N GLY A 70 5.77 0.36 2.68
CA GLY A 70 5.07 -0.54 1.79
C GLY A 70 3.67 -0.06 1.44
N ASP A 71 3.18 -0.53 0.30
CA ASP A 71 1.84 -0.18 -0.20
C ASP A 71 0.75 -0.90 0.61
N PHE A 72 -0.35 -0.19 0.87
CA PHE A 72 -1.61 -0.78 1.34
C PHE A 72 -2.53 -1.01 0.14
N ASP A 73 -2.88 -2.27 -0.12
CA ASP A 73 -3.81 -2.61 -1.16
C ASP A 73 -5.22 -2.77 -0.57
N PHE A 74 -6.20 -2.15 -1.20
CA PHE A 74 -7.61 -2.28 -0.86
C PHE A 74 -8.39 -2.71 -2.09
N ILE A 75 -9.34 -3.63 -1.90
CA ILE A 75 -10.38 -3.89 -2.87
C ILE A 75 -11.72 -3.36 -2.38
N VAL A 76 -12.52 -2.86 -3.31
CA VAL A 76 -13.89 -2.39 -3.04
C VAL A 76 -14.81 -3.17 -3.97
N SER A 77 -15.48 -4.17 -3.42
CA SER A 77 -16.38 -5.04 -4.17
C SER A 77 -17.73 -4.38 -4.43
N SER A 78 -18.23 -4.52 -5.65
CA SER A 78 -19.58 -4.11 -6.07
C SER A 78 -20.67 -5.00 -5.45
N CYS A 79 -21.91 -4.48 -5.35
CA CYS A 79 -23.10 -5.26 -4.97
C CYS A 79 -23.52 -6.29 -6.02
N ILE A 80 -22.96 -6.23 -7.23
CA ILE A 80 -23.35 -7.09 -8.34
C ILE A 80 -22.37 -8.27 -8.39
N PRO A 81 -22.78 -9.47 -7.97
CA PRO A 81 -21.99 -10.66 -8.22
C PRO A 81 -22.03 -11.01 -9.71
N ILE A 82 -20.94 -11.54 -10.23
CA ILE A 82 -20.82 -11.98 -11.61
C ILE A 82 -20.70 -13.50 -11.64
N SER A 83 -21.65 -14.18 -12.27
CA SER A 83 -21.54 -15.63 -12.45
C SER A 83 -20.40 -15.96 -13.39
N ALA A 84 -19.64 -17.00 -13.05
CA ALA A 84 -18.57 -17.50 -13.89
C ALA A 84 -19.06 -17.85 -15.30
N LYS A 85 -20.33 -18.23 -15.48
CA LYS A 85 -20.93 -18.52 -16.80
C LYS A 85 -20.97 -17.32 -17.74
N LEU A 86 -21.00 -16.10 -17.20
CA LEU A 86 -21.00 -14.86 -17.98
C LEU A 86 -19.62 -14.40 -18.40
N ILE A 87 -18.57 -15.05 -17.89
CA ILE A 87 -17.19 -14.65 -18.09
C ILE A 87 -16.62 -15.39 -19.31
N LYS A 88 -16.26 -14.61 -20.34
CA LYS A 88 -15.61 -15.08 -21.58
C LYS A 88 -14.11 -14.79 -21.51
N GLN A 89 -13.30 -15.84 -21.54
CA GLN A 89 -11.83 -15.71 -21.48
C GLN A 89 -11.25 -15.15 -22.77
N HIS A 90 -10.21 -14.32 -22.65
CA HIS A 90 -9.43 -13.89 -23.80
C HIS A 90 -8.58 -15.06 -24.34
N SER A 91 -8.54 -15.24 -25.65
CA SER A 91 -7.75 -16.32 -26.27
C SER A 91 -6.24 -16.05 -26.24
N THR A 92 -5.83 -14.77 -26.30
CA THR A 92 -4.42 -14.39 -26.42
C THR A 92 -3.82 -13.75 -25.17
N VAL A 93 -4.64 -13.29 -24.22
CA VAL A 93 -4.17 -12.56 -23.04
C VAL A 93 -4.59 -13.31 -21.77
N PRO A 94 -3.68 -14.07 -21.16
CA PRO A 94 -4.02 -14.94 -20.04
C PRO A 94 -4.52 -14.16 -18.81
N CYS A 95 -5.47 -14.74 -18.06
CA CYS A 95 -6.21 -14.11 -16.94
C CYS A 95 -7.14 -12.94 -17.30
N PHE A 96 -7.11 -12.43 -18.54
CA PHE A 96 -8.04 -11.40 -18.98
C PHE A 96 -9.32 -12.02 -19.54
N VAL A 97 -10.44 -11.37 -19.22
CA VAL A 97 -11.78 -11.85 -19.50
C VAL A 97 -12.70 -10.69 -19.84
N LYS A 98 -13.78 -10.98 -20.55
CA LYS A 98 -14.89 -10.07 -20.79
C LYS A 98 -16.13 -10.61 -20.10
N ILE A 99 -17.01 -9.71 -19.66
CA ILE A 99 -18.27 -10.08 -19.02
C ILE A 99 -19.40 -9.86 -20.02
N LEU A 100 -20.18 -10.90 -20.30
CA LEU A 100 -21.38 -10.81 -21.14
C LEU A 100 -22.46 -9.99 -20.40
N GLY A 101 -22.93 -8.93 -21.05
CA GLY A 101 -23.85 -7.98 -20.44
C GLY A 101 -25.33 -8.28 -20.64
N GLU A 102 -25.70 -9.07 -21.65
CA GLU A 102 -27.12 -9.32 -22.02
C GLU A 102 -27.97 -9.90 -20.90
N GLN A 103 -27.35 -10.62 -19.97
CA GLN A 103 -28.02 -11.26 -18.83
C GLN A 103 -27.89 -10.44 -17.53
N LEU A 104 -27.18 -9.31 -17.56
CA LEU A 104 -26.97 -8.46 -16.39
C LEU A 104 -27.88 -7.24 -16.49
N ASN A 105 -28.72 -7.02 -15.48
CA ASN A 105 -29.52 -5.81 -15.37
C ASN A 105 -28.70 -4.68 -14.71
N ILE A 106 -27.71 -4.17 -15.44
CA ILE A 106 -26.66 -3.27 -14.92
C ILE A 106 -26.95 -1.78 -15.16
N GLY A 107 -28.05 -1.45 -15.84
CA GLY A 107 -28.48 -0.06 -16.05
C GLY A 107 -27.49 0.81 -16.85
N THR A 108 -26.51 0.21 -17.52
CA THR A 108 -25.53 0.90 -18.37
C THR A 108 -25.57 0.38 -19.80
N SER A 109 -25.12 1.21 -20.74
CA SER A 109 -24.95 0.81 -22.13
C SER A 109 -23.82 -0.20 -22.26
N LEU A 110 -24.10 -1.33 -22.90
CA LEU A 110 -23.09 -2.34 -23.22
C LEU A 110 -22.21 -1.87 -24.37
N ILE A 111 -20.96 -2.33 -24.39
CA ILE A 111 -20.02 -2.13 -25.49
C ILE A 111 -19.85 -3.47 -26.21
N ASP A 112 -20.40 -3.58 -27.42
CA ASP A 112 -20.43 -4.82 -28.22
C ASP A 112 -20.99 -6.04 -27.46
N GLY A 113 -22.01 -5.81 -26.63
CA GLY A 113 -22.62 -6.85 -25.78
C GLY A 113 -21.86 -7.16 -24.49
N PHE A 114 -20.74 -6.46 -24.22
CA PHE A 114 -19.95 -6.63 -23.00
C PHE A 114 -20.14 -5.50 -22.00
N VAL A 115 -19.90 -5.81 -20.73
CA VAL A 115 -19.95 -4.85 -19.63
C VAL A 115 -18.74 -3.90 -19.72
N PRO A 116 -18.95 -2.57 -19.66
CA PRO A 116 -17.85 -1.62 -19.63
C PRO A 116 -17.13 -1.64 -18.27
N THR A 117 -15.81 -1.48 -18.25
CA THR A 117 -15.00 -1.45 -17.02
C THR A 117 -15.27 -0.22 -16.16
N SER A 118 -15.72 0.89 -16.76
CA SER A 118 -16.10 2.12 -16.03
C SER A 118 -17.21 1.90 -15.02
N ILE A 119 -18.06 0.90 -15.26
CA ILE A 119 -19.24 0.61 -14.46
C ILE A 119 -18.91 0.33 -12.98
N LEU A 120 -17.72 -0.22 -12.71
CA LEU A 120 -17.25 -0.54 -11.36
C LEU A 120 -17.20 0.69 -10.45
N LYS A 121 -17.06 1.90 -11.01
CA LYS A 121 -17.09 3.17 -10.27
C LYS A 121 -18.48 3.81 -10.22
N GLU A 122 -19.43 3.30 -11.00
CA GLU A 122 -20.74 3.91 -11.24
C GLU A 122 -21.88 3.18 -10.54
N ILE A 123 -21.77 1.86 -10.31
CA ILE A 123 -22.85 1.05 -9.71
C ILE A 123 -23.18 1.50 -8.29
N ASN A 124 -22.18 1.91 -7.50
CA ASN A 124 -22.41 2.47 -6.18
C ASN A 124 -21.36 3.54 -5.83
N PRO A 125 -21.52 4.77 -6.36
CA PRO A 125 -20.54 5.83 -6.15
C PRO A 125 -20.45 6.23 -4.68
N ILE A 126 -21.52 6.05 -3.90
CA ILE A 126 -21.55 6.40 -2.48
C ILE A 126 -20.70 5.44 -1.67
N PHE A 127 -20.89 4.13 -1.82
CA PHE A 127 -20.09 3.14 -1.12
C PHE A 127 -18.60 3.32 -1.43
N TYR A 128 -18.27 3.55 -2.71
CA TYR A 128 -16.89 3.82 -3.12
C TYR A 128 -16.33 5.12 -2.51
N ILE A 129 -17.09 6.23 -2.55
CA ILE A 129 -16.67 7.51 -1.95
C ILE A 129 -16.45 7.37 -0.45
N VAL A 130 -17.36 6.71 0.27
CA VAL A 130 -17.26 6.53 1.72
C VAL A 130 -16.09 5.61 2.06
N SER A 131 -15.91 4.50 1.33
CA SER A 131 -14.77 3.58 1.51
C SER A 131 -13.45 4.32 1.30
N LYS A 132 -13.35 5.12 0.25
CA LYS A 132 -12.16 5.94 0.00
C LYS A 132 -11.90 6.95 1.11
N LEU A 133 -12.93 7.68 1.57
CA LEU A 133 -12.79 8.63 2.68
C LEU A 133 -12.34 7.94 3.98
N LEU A 134 -12.82 6.73 4.24
CA LEU A 134 -12.37 5.93 5.38
C LEU A 134 -10.90 5.54 5.23
N ILE A 135 -10.51 5.05 4.05
CA ILE A 135 -9.12 4.66 3.75
C ILE A 135 -8.18 5.86 3.89
N ASP A 136 -8.55 7.02 3.35
CA ASP A 136 -7.82 8.28 3.50
C ASP A 136 -7.61 8.67 4.97
N LEU A 137 -8.56 8.33 5.84
CA LEU A 137 -8.51 8.64 7.27
C LEU A 137 -7.62 7.68 8.05
N ILE A 138 -7.67 6.38 7.73
CA ILE A 138 -6.90 5.35 8.45
C ILE A 138 -5.47 5.19 7.91
N CYS A 139 -5.25 5.49 6.63
CA CYS A 139 -3.94 5.49 5.98
C CYS A 139 -3.49 6.92 5.63
N PRO A 140 -3.38 7.85 6.61
CA PRO A 140 -2.97 9.21 6.30
C PRO A 140 -1.54 9.19 5.76
N SER A 141 -1.32 9.84 4.62
CA SER A 141 0.01 10.16 4.11
C SER A 141 0.79 10.95 5.18
N VAL A 142 1.75 10.31 5.85
CA VAL A 142 2.44 10.93 7.01
C VAL A 142 3.39 12.06 6.58
N TYR A 143 2.95 13.27 6.93
CA TYR A 143 3.58 14.34 7.73
C TYR A 143 5.10 14.60 7.70
N TYR A 144 5.44 15.87 7.46
CA TYR A 144 6.69 16.50 7.91
C TYR A 144 6.49 17.17 9.27
N SER A 145 7.40 16.91 10.22
CA SER A 145 7.57 17.76 11.41
C SER A 145 8.35 19.02 10.98
N THR A 146 7.65 20.15 10.83
CA THR A 146 8.36 21.43 10.89
C THR A 146 8.67 21.68 12.35
N GLY A 147 9.92 22.04 12.69
CA GLY A 147 10.47 22.13 14.06
C GLY A 147 9.81 23.14 15.02
N LYS A 148 8.48 23.29 14.99
CA LYS A 148 7.64 24.08 15.88
C LYS A 148 6.34 23.35 16.27
N GLY A 149 6.37 22.02 16.40
CA GLY A 149 5.24 21.25 16.94
C GLY A 149 3.98 21.22 16.05
N TYR A 150 4.11 21.42 14.73
CA TYR A 150 3.00 21.37 13.80
C TYR A 150 3.07 20.13 12.90
N ILE A 151 1.95 19.40 12.83
CA ILE A 151 1.75 18.21 12.00
C ILE A 151 1.00 18.63 10.72
N HIS A 152 1.64 18.57 9.55
CA HIS A 152 1.03 18.94 8.25
C HIS A 152 0.50 17.74 7.44
N SER A 153 -0.83 17.60 7.34
CA SER A 153 -1.48 16.53 6.56
C SER A 153 -1.63 16.92 5.10
N LYS A 154 -1.24 16.06 4.16
CA LYS A 154 -1.60 16.21 2.75
C LYS A 154 -2.49 15.06 2.33
N THR A 155 -3.80 15.28 2.36
CA THR A 155 -4.77 14.38 1.73
C THR A 155 -4.83 14.74 0.24
N ASP A 156 -4.53 13.81 -0.65
CA ASP A 156 -4.63 14.04 -2.09
C ASP A 156 -6.06 13.82 -2.58
N ILE A 157 -6.83 14.90 -2.63
CA ILE A 157 -8.24 14.90 -3.03
C ILE A 157 -8.37 15.16 -4.55
N SER A 158 -7.26 15.15 -5.31
CA SER A 158 -7.24 15.62 -6.70
C SER A 158 -8.03 14.75 -7.68
N SER A 159 -8.08 13.43 -7.43
CA SER A 159 -8.89 12.46 -8.17
C SER A 159 -10.42 12.63 -8.01
N LEU A 160 -10.86 13.66 -7.26
CA LEU A 160 -12.25 14.10 -7.15
C LEU A 160 -12.50 15.42 -7.92
N GLY A 161 -11.61 15.80 -8.84
CA GLY A 161 -11.70 17.00 -9.69
C GLY A 161 -11.30 18.30 -9.00
N MET A 162 -10.33 18.28 -8.06
CA MET A 162 -9.97 19.45 -7.25
C MET A 162 -8.45 19.68 -7.13
N SER A 163 -8.02 20.92 -6.92
CA SER A 163 -6.61 21.24 -6.61
C SER A 163 -6.26 20.91 -5.15
N SER A 164 -5.02 20.48 -4.92
CA SER A 164 -4.47 20.07 -3.62
C SER A 164 -4.58 21.19 -2.56
N THR A 165 -5.06 20.86 -1.35
CA THR A 165 -5.11 21.80 -0.22
C THR A 165 -4.14 21.39 0.89
N ASN A 166 -3.29 22.33 1.32
CA ASN A 166 -2.43 22.17 2.49
C ASN A 166 -3.25 22.37 3.77
N PHE A 167 -3.11 21.46 4.74
CA PHE A 167 -3.73 21.61 6.06
C PHE A 167 -2.77 22.27 7.05
N GLN A 168 -3.29 23.16 7.89
CA GLN A 168 -2.57 23.79 8.99
C GLN A 168 -3.44 23.67 10.24
N THR A 169 -3.00 22.92 11.25
CA THR A 169 -3.64 22.89 12.58
C THR A 169 -2.79 23.72 13.54
N SER A 170 -3.33 24.83 14.03
CA SER A 170 -2.70 25.65 15.06
C SER A 170 -2.96 25.04 16.45
N SER A 171 -1.92 24.56 17.13
CA SER A 171 -1.98 24.25 18.56
C SER A 171 -0.93 25.07 19.29
N GLN A 172 -1.33 26.22 19.84
CA GLN A 172 -0.64 26.80 20.99
C GLN A 172 -1.44 26.44 22.25
N ASN A 173 -0.77 25.76 23.18
CA ASN A 173 -1.06 25.65 24.60
C ASN A 173 -2.52 25.80 25.03
N GLU A 174 -3.33 24.76 24.85
CA GLU A 174 -4.52 24.46 25.67
C GLU A 174 -4.92 22.99 25.40
N PHE A 175 -4.25 22.07 26.09
CA PHE A 175 -4.30 20.62 25.83
C PHE A 175 -5.54 19.89 26.37
N SER A 176 -6.65 20.59 26.61
CA SER A 176 -7.87 19.99 27.18
C SER A 176 -9.15 20.17 26.36
N SER A 177 -9.13 20.82 25.19
CA SER A 177 -10.37 20.92 24.37
C SER A 177 -10.20 21.28 22.89
N ALA A 178 -9.17 20.76 22.21
CA ALA A 178 -9.01 21.01 20.77
C ALA A 178 -10.14 20.34 19.94
N ARG A 179 -11.26 21.05 19.71
CA ARG A 179 -12.25 20.68 18.68
C ARG A 179 -11.63 20.90 17.30
N ILE A 180 -11.12 19.83 16.72
CA ILE A 180 -10.54 19.84 15.37
C ILE A 180 -11.64 20.15 14.36
N ARG A 181 -11.46 21.24 13.59
CA ARG A 181 -12.40 21.65 12.55
C ARG A 181 -12.09 20.92 11.24
N LEU A 182 -12.97 20.00 10.82
CA LEU A 182 -12.93 19.43 9.45
C LEU A 182 -12.85 20.55 8.39
N PRO A 183 -12.16 20.36 7.25
CA PRO A 183 -12.07 21.34 6.17
C PRO A 183 -13.43 21.82 5.72
N PHE A 184 -13.56 23.10 5.36
CA PHE A 184 -14.81 23.65 4.84
C PHE A 184 -15.37 22.85 3.65
N LYS A 185 -14.53 22.39 2.73
CA LYS A 185 -14.95 21.59 1.55
C LYS A 185 -15.33 20.15 1.91
N LEU A 186 -14.62 19.52 2.86
CA LEU A 186 -15.00 18.21 3.39
C LEU A 186 -16.33 18.33 4.14
N ARG A 187 -16.50 19.36 4.97
CA ARG A 187 -17.77 19.75 5.61
C ARG A 187 -18.88 19.99 4.59
N LEU A 188 -18.59 20.58 3.42
CA LEU A 188 -19.57 20.82 2.37
C LEU A 188 -20.04 19.51 1.71
N LYS A 189 -19.11 18.60 1.35
CA LYS A 189 -19.46 17.27 0.81
C LYS A 189 -20.16 16.40 1.86
N LEU A 190 -19.66 16.44 3.09
CA LEU A 190 -20.28 15.83 4.27
C LEU A 190 -21.68 16.42 4.51
N PHE A 191 -21.89 17.72 4.31
CA PHE A 191 -23.19 18.38 4.38
C PHE A 191 -24.15 17.91 3.28
N PHE A 192 -23.69 17.71 2.05
CA PHE A 192 -24.51 17.11 0.98
C PHE A 192 -24.80 15.62 1.20
N LEU A 193 -23.84 14.84 1.73
CA LEU A 193 -24.09 13.47 2.20
C LEU A 193 -25.10 13.46 3.34
N LYS A 194 -25.00 14.40 4.28
CA LYS A 194 -25.94 14.60 5.41
C LYS A 194 -27.34 14.96 4.93
N LEU A 195 -27.47 15.76 3.87
CA LEU A 195 -28.74 16.12 3.26
C LEU A 195 -29.43 14.91 2.60
N ARG A 196 -28.66 14.03 1.98
CA ARG A 196 -29.18 12.88 1.22
C ARG A 196 -29.29 11.59 2.04
N TYR A 197 -28.48 11.42 3.07
CA TYR A 197 -28.35 10.20 3.89
C TYR A 197 -28.11 10.54 5.38
N ARG A 198 -29.06 11.25 6.00
CA ARG A 198 -28.97 11.75 7.39
C ARG A 198 -28.45 10.72 8.41
N TYR A 199 -28.77 9.43 8.26
CA TYR A 199 -28.38 8.36 9.18
C TYR A 199 -26.96 7.81 8.96
N ALA A 200 -26.55 7.58 7.71
CA ALA A 200 -25.19 7.16 7.36
C ALA A 200 -24.15 8.21 7.78
N PHE A 201 -24.55 9.49 7.69
CA PHE A 201 -23.71 10.62 8.04
C PHE A 201 -23.37 10.72 9.52
N SER A 202 -24.37 10.64 10.41
CA SER A 202 -24.15 10.73 11.85
C SER A 202 -23.20 9.63 12.36
N THR A 203 -23.22 8.47 11.71
CA THR A 203 -22.39 7.34 12.12
C THR A 203 -20.98 7.39 11.52
N LEU A 204 -20.82 7.87 10.28
CA LEU A 204 -19.49 8.20 9.75
C LEU A 204 -18.79 9.22 10.66
N MET A 205 -19.54 10.20 11.17
CA MET A 205 -19.00 11.17 12.14
C MET A 205 -18.61 10.51 13.47
N LEU A 206 -19.38 9.54 13.99
CA LEU A 206 -18.99 8.77 15.18
C LEU A 206 -17.74 7.92 14.95
N VAL A 207 -17.64 7.26 13.78
CA VAL A 207 -16.45 6.49 13.39
C VAL A 207 -15.24 7.40 13.22
N VAL A 208 -15.41 8.56 12.59
CA VAL A 208 -14.35 9.58 12.45
C VAL A 208 -13.93 10.10 13.83
N GLU A 209 -14.87 10.42 14.71
CA GLU A 209 -14.60 10.87 16.08
C GLU A 209 -13.84 9.81 16.89
N GLU A 210 -14.22 8.54 16.78
CA GLU A 210 -13.54 7.44 17.46
C GLU A 210 -12.14 7.15 16.86
N ILE A 211 -11.97 7.27 15.54
CA ILE A 211 -10.67 7.15 14.88
C ILE A 211 -9.76 8.30 15.31
N GLU A 212 -10.25 9.54 15.32
CA GLU A 212 -9.50 10.71 15.76
C GLU A 212 -9.18 10.65 17.25
N LYS A 213 -10.08 10.12 18.09
CA LYS A 213 -9.82 9.86 19.50
C LYS A 213 -8.68 8.85 19.68
N LYS A 214 -8.76 7.67 19.05
CA LYS A 214 -7.69 6.65 19.12
C LYS A 214 -6.37 7.15 18.54
N ARG A 215 -6.43 7.98 17.51
CA ARG A 215 -5.26 8.63 16.92
C ARG A 215 -4.62 9.63 17.89
N THR A 216 -5.44 10.45 18.54
CA THR A 216 -5.01 11.39 19.57
C THR A 216 -4.42 10.66 20.76
N ASP A 217 -5.03 9.56 21.19
CA ASP A 217 -4.52 8.69 22.24
C ASP A 217 -3.16 8.09 21.86
N ARG A 218 -2.95 7.66 20.61
CA ARG A 218 -1.64 7.17 20.11
C ARG A 218 -0.56 8.25 20.03
N LEU A 219 -0.93 9.45 19.60
CA LEU A 219 -0.01 10.60 19.59
C LEU A 219 0.36 11.01 21.02
N ASN A 220 -0.59 10.97 21.95
CA ASN A 220 -0.41 11.31 23.35
C ASN A 220 0.30 10.21 24.15
N SER A 221 0.15 8.94 23.76
CA SER A 221 0.78 7.80 24.44
C SER A 221 2.25 7.62 24.10
N GLY A 222 2.81 8.43 23.19
CA GLY A 222 4.23 8.43 22.87
C GLY A 222 4.73 7.08 22.35
N ILE A 223 4.76 6.90 21.03
CA ILE A 223 5.82 6.07 20.44
C ILE A 223 7.12 6.86 20.63
N VAL A 224 7.64 6.81 21.85
CA VAL A 224 9.04 7.05 22.15
C VAL A 224 9.75 5.89 21.46
N TYR A 225 10.35 6.14 20.29
CA TYR A 225 11.45 5.32 19.82
C TYR A 225 12.58 5.45 20.84
N GLN A 226 12.56 4.60 21.87
CA GLN A 226 13.65 4.49 22.81
C GLN A 226 14.74 3.67 22.10
N MET A 227 15.58 4.35 21.32
CA MET A 227 16.85 3.74 20.89
C MET A 227 17.67 3.50 22.16
N VAL A 228 17.91 2.22 22.42
CA VAL A 228 18.80 1.69 23.45
C VAL A 228 20.14 2.41 23.36
N SER A 229 20.35 3.41 24.22
CA SER A 229 21.68 3.91 24.53
C SER A 229 22.16 3.10 25.73
N GLY A 230 23.12 2.22 25.46
CA GLY A 230 23.75 1.38 26.48
C GLY A 230 24.26 2.23 27.64
N SER A 231 23.93 1.79 28.85
CA SER A 231 24.58 2.23 30.07
C SER A 231 26.09 1.99 29.94
N ASN A 232 26.90 3.04 30.08
CA ASN A 232 27.84 3.15 31.19
C ASN A 232 28.58 4.49 31.22
N ASN A 233 28.75 4.96 32.46
CA ASN A 233 29.69 5.96 32.99
C ASN A 233 29.37 7.45 32.86
N SER A 234 28.85 7.96 33.99
CA SER A 234 29.27 9.18 34.69
C SER A 234 30.30 10.08 33.99
N ASN A 235 29.89 11.29 33.64
CA ASN A 235 30.38 12.52 34.27
C ASN A 235 29.58 13.75 33.80
N ASN A 236 29.34 14.66 34.73
CA ASN A 236 28.63 15.92 34.55
C ASN A 236 29.26 16.78 33.46
N HIS A 237 28.60 16.88 32.31
CA HIS A 237 28.69 18.04 31.44
C HIS A 237 27.28 18.42 31.00
N THR A 238 26.92 19.67 31.28
CA THR A 238 25.74 20.38 30.78
C THR A 238 25.78 20.38 29.25
N CYS A 239 25.18 19.37 28.64
CA CYS A 239 25.02 19.28 27.20
C CYS A 239 23.75 20.03 26.81
N GLN A 240 23.91 21.15 26.11
CA GLN A 240 22.82 21.85 25.44
C GLN A 240 22.12 20.87 24.50
N THR A 241 20.89 20.49 24.82
CA THR A 241 20.05 19.65 23.95
C THR A 241 19.65 20.45 22.71
N THR A 242 20.44 20.37 21.64
CA THR A 242 19.99 20.69 20.29
C THR A 242 19.22 19.50 19.72
N ASN A 243 18.07 19.18 20.32
CA ASN A 243 17.16 18.17 19.75
C ASN A 243 16.29 18.84 18.68
N GLN A 244 16.84 18.98 17.48
CA GLN A 244 16.05 19.09 16.26
C GLN A 244 15.95 17.69 15.64
N ASP A 245 15.20 16.81 16.29
CA ASP A 245 14.83 15.53 15.69
C ASP A 245 13.73 15.78 14.66
N THR A 246 14.15 16.06 13.43
CA THR A 246 13.27 16.07 12.27
C THR A 246 12.80 14.64 12.04
N PHE A 247 11.57 14.34 12.47
CA PHE A 247 10.88 13.12 12.07
C PHE A 247 10.63 13.19 10.56
N ILE A 248 11.29 12.31 9.81
CA ILE A 248 11.08 12.15 8.38
C ILE A 248 9.83 11.30 8.21
N GLY A 249 8.79 11.88 7.64
CA GLY A 249 7.56 11.15 7.35
C GLY A 249 7.84 9.98 6.43
N THR A 250 7.39 8.78 6.80
CA THR A 250 7.34 7.65 5.90
C THR A 250 6.24 7.89 4.86
N LYS A 251 6.53 7.62 3.59
CA LYS A 251 5.54 7.78 2.53
C LYS A 251 4.54 6.62 2.64
N PHE A 252 3.32 6.91 3.11
CA PHE A 252 2.21 5.97 3.00
C PHE A 252 1.65 6.04 1.59
N LYS A 253 1.68 4.91 0.89
CA LYS A 253 1.02 4.72 -0.40
C LYS A 253 -0.05 3.65 -0.23
N TYR A 254 -1.20 3.88 -0.84
CA TYR A 254 -2.26 2.90 -0.88
C TYR A 254 -2.91 2.89 -2.27
N ASP A 255 -3.39 1.72 -2.68
CA ASP A 255 -4.09 1.51 -3.94
C ASP A 255 -5.51 0.99 -3.64
N ILE A 256 -6.53 1.57 -4.29
CA ILE A 256 -7.93 1.12 -4.18
C ILE A 256 -8.36 0.56 -5.53
N VAL A 257 -8.67 -0.72 -5.56
CA VAL A 257 -9.08 -1.43 -6.78
C VAL A 257 -10.56 -1.81 -6.66
N PRO A 258 -11.45 -1.18 -7.44
CA PRO A 258 -12.83 -1.62 -7.48
C PRO A 258 -12.93 -2.96 -8.23
N VAL A 259 -13.77 -3.86 -7.74
CA VAL A 259 -13.88 -5.23 -8.27
C VAL A 259 -15.31 -5.74 -8.31
N PHE A 260 -15.57 -6.71 -9.19
CA PHE A 260 -16.73 -7.59 -9.07
C PHE A 260 -16.35 -8.87 -8.35
N ARG A 261 -17.22 -9.37 -7.48
CA ARG A 261 -17.08 -10.71 -6.93
C ARG A 261 -17.59 -11.73 -7.94
N VAL A 262 -16.82 -12.79 -8.14
CA VAL A 262 -17.25 -13.94 -8.94
C VAL A 262 -18.00 -14.91 -8.05
N ILE A 263 -19.24 -15.23 -8.43
CA ILE A 263 -19.96 -16.39 -7.88
C ILE A 263 -19.62 -17.61 -8.76
N ASP A 264 -19.79 -18.81 -8.22
CA ASP A 264 -19.49 -20.07 -8.91
C ASP A 264 -18.08 -20.17 -9.56
N PRO A 265 -16.98 -19.91 -8.82
CA PRO A 265 -15.62 -19.85 -9.39
C PRO A 265 -15.02 -21.23 -9.73
N GLU A 266 -15.73 -22.34 -9.49
CA GLU A 266 -15.20 -23.71 -9.54
C GLU A 266 -14.55 -24.02 -10.88
N LYS A 267 -15.11 -23.51 -11.99
CA LYS A 267 -14.56 -23.73 -13.34
C LYS A 267 -13.11 -23.27 -13.52
N TYR A 268 -12.65 -22.30 -12.71
CA TYR A 268 -11.27 -21.80 -12.77
C TYR A 268 -10.34 -22.51 -11.79
N LEU A 269 -10.89 -23.05 -10.71
CA LEU A 269 -10.13 -23.62 -9.60
C LEU A 269 -10.07 -25.14 -9.63
N GLU A 270 -10.98 -25.83 -10.35
CA GLU A 270 -11.09 -27.29 -10.37
C GLU A 270 -9.77 -27.97 -10.77
N LYS A 271 -9.13 -27.53 -11.87
CA LYS A 271 -7.84 -28.07 -12.30
C LYS A 271 -6.78 -27.87 -11.22
N TRP A 272 -6.73 -26.66 -10.65
CA TRP A 272 -5.77 -26.35 -9.60
C TRP A 272 -6.03 -27.22 -8.37
N GLN A 273 -7.26 -27.29 -7.86
CA GLN A 273 -7.68 -28.02 -6.65
C GLN A 273 -7.29 -29.49 -6.69
N ASN A 274 -7.37 -30.11 -7.87
CA ASN A 274 -7.13 -31.54 -8.08
C ASN A 274 -5.66 -31.90 -8.40
N ARG A 275 -4.74 -30.94 -8.40
CA ARG A 275 -3.31 -31.24 -8.60
C ARG A 275 -2.75 -32.13 -7.49
N SER A 276 -1.91 -33.08 -7.88
CA SER A 276 -1.10 -33.86 -6.94
C SER A 276 0.02 -32.99 -6.38
N ARG A 277 0.05 -32.80 -5.05
CA ARG A 277 1.02 -31.95 -4.36
C ARG A 277 1.17 -32.30 -2.89
N LYS A 278 2.24 -31.79 -2.30
CA LYS A 278 2.49 -31.82 -0.84
C LYS A 278 2.24 -30.48 -0.18
N TRP A 279 2.52 -29.39 -0.90
CA TRP A 279 2.25 -28.03 -0.46
C TRP A 279 1.35 -27.32 -1.48
N PRO A 280 0.35 -26.53 -1.03
CA PRO A 280 -0.15 -26.51 0.35
C PRO A 280 -0.84 -27.85 0.73
N PRO A 281 -1.03 -28.14 2.03
CA PRO A 281 -1.77 -29.31 2.48
C PRO A 281 -3.21 -29.33 1.92
N LYS A 282 -3.79 -30.52 1.78
CA LYS A 282 -5.14 -30.69 1.20
C LYS A 282 -6.21 -29.90 1.95
N ASP A 283 -6.20 -29.92 3.28
CA ASP A 283 -7.15 -29.14 4.09
C ASP A 283 -7.04 -27.63 3.79
N SER A 284 -5.82 -27.13 3.57
CA SER A 284 -5.58 -25.74 3.18
C SER A 284 -6.09 -25.47 1.77
N VAL A 285 -5.90 -26.39 0.81
CA VAL A 285 -6.47 -26.27 -0.54
C VAL A 285 -7.99 -26.13 -0.46
N ASP A 286 -8.65 -26.96 0.34
CA ASP A 286 -10.11 -26.95 0.49
C ASP A 286 -10.60 -25.64 1.13
N GLN A 287 -9.85 -25.05 2.05
CA GLN A 287 -10.17 -23.72 2.58
C GLN A 287 -9.90 -22.59 1.56
N ILE A 288 -8.84 -22.72 0.75
CA ILE A 288 -8.44 -21.70 -0.23
C ILE A 288 -9.47 -21.59 -1.35
N VAL A 289 -10.03 -22.70 -1.84
CA VAL A 289 -11.02 -22.66 -2.94
C VAL A 289 -12.34 -22.01 -2.55
N GLU A 290 -12.65 -21.97 -1.24
CA GLU A 290 -13.82 -21.26 -0.70
C GLU A 290 -13.61 -19.73 -0.59
N MET A 291 -12.37 -19.25 -0.78
CA MET A 291 -12.08 -17.82 -0.73
C MET A 291 -12.68 -17.10 -1.96
N PRO A 292 -13.15 -15.86 -1.80
CA PRO A 292 -13.75 -15.13 -2.90
C PRO A 292 -12.73 -14.83 -4.00
N MET A 293 -13.16 -15.00 -5.24
CA MET A 293 -12.43 -14.60 -6.44
C MET A 293 -13.04 -13.32 -7.02
N TYR A 294 -12.21 -12.49 -7.64
CA TYR A 294 -12.61 -11.16 -8.09
C TYR A 294 -12.30 -10.91 -9.57
N LEU A 295 -13.00 -9.95 -10.16
CA LEU A 295 -12.68 -9.34 -11.46
C LEU A 295 -12.31 -7.88 -11.23
N ALA A 296 -11.08 -7.52 -11.56
CA ALA A 296 -10.59 -6.15 -11.48
C ALA A 296 -10.56 -5.51 -12.87
N ALA A 297 -10.98 -4.24 -12.97
CA ALA A 297 -10.70 -3.45 -14.16
C ALA A 297 -9.19 -3.14 -14.19
N LYS A 298 -8.46 -3.87 -15.04
CA LYS A 298 -7.02 -3.68 -15.24
C LYS A 298 -6.76 -3.56 -16.73
N ARG A 299 -5.83 -2.70 -17.10
CA ARG A 299 -5.28 -2.65 -18.45
C ARG A 299 -4.40 -3.88 -18.70
N ALA A 300 -4.63 -4.60 -19.79
CA ALA A 300 -3.68 -5.63 -20.21
C ALA A 300 -2.55 -5.00 -21.04
N LEU A 301 -1.55 -5.82 -21.36
CA LEU A 301 -0.53 -5.47 -22.34
C LEU A 301 -1.17 -5.39 -23.75
N GLU A 302 -0.36 -5.08 -24.76
CA GLU A 302 -0.77 -4.89 -26.16
C GLU A 302 -1.84 -5.92 -26.59
N GLU A 303 -2.86 -5.45 -27.33
CA GLU A 303 -4.07 -6.18 -27.80
C GLU A 303 -5.30 -6.22 -26.88
N SER A 304 -5.27 -5.63 -25.67
CA SER A 304 -6.47 -5.51 -24.83
C SER A 304 -7.39 -4.32 -25.16
N ARG A 305 -8.69 -4.51 -24.97
CA ARG A 305 -9.71 -3.47 -24.98
C ARG A 305 -10.00 -3.03 -23.54
N GLU A 306 -9.25 -2.04 -23.06
CA GLU A 306 -9.34 -1.52 -21.68
C GLU A 306 -10.77 -1.16 -21.23
N GLU A 307 -11.63 -0.79 -22.17
CA GLU A 307 -13.02 -0.41 -21.91
C GLU A 307 -13.91 -1.60 -21.49
N VAL A 308 -13.52 -2.84 -21.80
CA VAL A 308 -14.35 -4.05 -21.55
C VAL A 308 -13.57 -5.23 -20.96
N ASP A 309 -12.24 -5.13 -20.88
CA ASP A 309 -11.39 -6.20 -20.37
C ASP A 309 -11.22 -6.10 -18.85
N PHE A 310 -11.56 -7.18 -18.17
CA PHE A 310 -11.34 -7.41 -16.75
C PHE A 310 -10.23 -8.44 -16.56
N CYS A 311 -9.54 -8.37 -15.43
CA CYS A 311 -8.55 -9.36 -15.03
C CYS A 311 -9.07 -10.20 -13.86
N LEU A 312 -8.93 -11.51 -13.95
CA LEU A 312 -9.16 -12.42 -12.83
C LEU A 312 -8.15 -12.10 -11.72
N SER A 313 -8.66 -11.85 -10.52
CA SER A 313 -7.87 -11.58 -9.33
C SER A 313 -8.12 -12.65 -8.28
N PHE A 314 -7.02 -13.27 -7.84
CA PHE A 314 -6.99 -14.33 -6.84
C PHE A 314 -6.43 -13.83 -5.51
N CYS A 315 -6.45 -12.52 -5.25
CA CYS A 315 -5.74 -11.92 -4.12
C CYS A 315 -6.07 -12.55 -2.76
N MET A 316 -7.31 -12.96 -2.51
CA MET A 316 -7.70 -13.62 -1.26
C MET A 316 -7.17 -15.06 -1.17
N LEU A 317 -7.16 -15.79 -2.29
CA LEU A 317 -6.56 -17.12 -2.37
C LEU A 317 -5.04 -17.03 -2.16
N GLU A 318 -4.40 -16.01 -2.75
CA GLU A 318 -2.96 -15.76 -2.58
C GLU A 318 -2.60 -15.42 -1.13
N ILE A 319 -3.43 -14.61 -0.45
CA ILE A 319 -3.26 -14.32 0.97
C ILE A 319 -3.35 -15.62 1.79
N ALA A 320 -4.37 -16.45 1.53
CA ALA A 320 -4.55 -17.72 2.21
C ALA A 320 -3.39 -18.71 1.92
N LEU A 321 -2.83 -18.72 0.71
CA LEU A 321 -1.62 -19.49 0.38
C LEU A 321 -0.41 -19.03 1.20
N VAL A 322 -0.16 -17.72 1.27
CA VAL A 322 0.98 -17.18 2.03
C VAL A 322 0.79 -17.37 3.54
N GLN A 323 -0.43 -17.47 4.04
CA GLN A 323 -0.68 -17.86 5.43
C GLN A 323 -0.20 -19.30 5.73
N ASN A 324 -0.08 -20.14 4.71
CA ASN A 324 0.53 -21.48 4.80
C ASN A 324 2.06 -21.48 4.62
N PHE A 325 2.69 -20.31 4.47
CA PHE A 325 4.15 -20.22 4.50
C PHE A 325 4.69 -20.39 5.92
N THR A 326 5.77 -21.15 6.02
CA THR A 326 6.66 -21.14 7.19
C THR A 326 7.34 -19.77 7.35
N PRO A 327 7.89 -19.44 8.54
CA PRO A 327 8.68 -18.23 8.73
C PRO A 327 9.83 -18.11 7.72
N LEU A 328 10.60 -19.19 7.51
CA LEU A 328 11.66 -19.25 6.50
C LEU A 328 11.11 -18.89 5.11
N GLN A 329 9.95 -19.45 4.73
CA GLN A 329 9.39 -19.16 3.41
C GLN A 329 8.98 -17.68 3.25
N LYS A 330 8.40 -17.07 4.29
CA LYS A 330 8.09 -15.63 4.27
C LYS A 330 9.36 -14.80 4.16
N TYR A 331 10.42 -15.17 4.88
CA TYR A 331 11.71 -14.49 4.83
C TYR A 331 12.34 -14.56 3.44
N THR A 332 12.37 -15.73 2.83
CA THR A 332 12.84 -15.91 1.45
C THR A 332 12.10 -14.97 0.50
N PHE A 333 10.78 -14.87 0.61
CA PHE A 333 10.01 -14.00 -0.28
C PHE A 333 10.26 -12.50 -0.04
N ILE A 334 10.47 -12.08 1.22
CA ILE A 334 10.86 -10.70 1.54
C ILE A 334 12.24 -10.39 0.96
N LEU A 335 13.21 -11.31 1.04
CA LEU A 335 14.53 -11.16 0.44
C LEU A 335 14.46 -11.08 -1.09
N LEU A 336 13.64 -11.91 -1.73
CA LEU A 336 13.38 -11.83 -3.17
C LEU A 336 12.81 -10.46 -3.55
N LYS A 337 11.89 -9.90 -2.76
CA LYS A 337 11.38 -8.53 -2.99
C LYS A 337 12.46 -7.47 -2.82
N ALA A 338 13.39 -7.65 -1.87
CA ALA A 338 14.50 -6.72 -1.68
C ALA A 338 15.45 -6.75 -2.89
N ILE A 339 15.83 -7.94 -3.37
CA ILE A 339 16.61 -8.10 -4.60
C ILE A 339 15.87 -7.48 -5.80
N HIS A 340 14.56 -7.71 -5.89
CA HIS A 340 13.73 -7.13 -6.95
C HIS A 340 13.73 -5.60 -6.93
N LYS A 341 13.50 -4.98 -5.77
CA LYS A 341 13.49 -3.51 -5.61
C LYS A 341 14.90 -2.90 -5.65
N GLY A 342 15.94 -3.68 -5.39
CA GLY A 342 17.34 -3.27 -5.48
C GLY A 342 17.91 -3.55 -6.86
N ASP A 343 18.59 -4.69 -6.97
CA ASP A 343 19.41 -5.08 -8.12
C ASP A 343 18.64 -5.36 -9.42
N LEU A 344 17.34 -5.63 -9.35
CA LEU A 344 16.49 -5.84 -10.52
C LEU A 344 15.51 -4.69 -10.77
N SER A 345 15.68 -3.55 -10.11
CA SER A 345 14.76 -2.41 -10.21
C SER A 345 14.58 -1.90 -11.64
N GLU A 346 15.64 -1.92 -12.45
CA GLU A 346 15.61 -1.56 -13.87
C GLU A 346 14.72 -2.48 -14.74
N HIS A 347 14.36 -3.66 -14.22
CA HIS A 347 13.52 -4.64 -14.88
C HIS A 347 12.12 -4.73 -14.26
N ALA A 348 11.78 -3.87 -13.30
CA ALA A 348 10.55 -4.01 -12.51
C ALA A 348 9.26 -3.84 -13.32
N GLU A 349 9.30 -3.13 -14.44
CA GLU A 349 8.17 -2.97 -15.37
C GLU A 349 7.88 -4.25 -16.16
N ILE A 350 8.90 -5.09 -16.38
CA ILE A 350 8.79 -6.34 -17.14
C ILE A 350 8.53 -7.50 -16.18
N LEU A 351 9.39 -7.63 -15.16
CA LEU A 351 9.33 -8.70 -14.19
C LEU A 351 8.89 -8.19 -12.82
N THR A 352 7.58 -8.03 -12.66
CA THR A 352 6.96 -7.58 -11.41
C THR A 352 7.12 -8.56 -10.24
N THR A 353 6.87 -8.09 -9.01
CA THR A 353 6.79 -8.91 -7.79
C THR A 353 5.75 -10.04 -7.88
N TYR A 354 4.74 -9.91 -8.75
CA TYR A 354 3.75 -10.94 -8.99
C TYR A 354 4.35 -12.19 -9.66
N HIS A 355 5.29 -12.00 -10.60
CA HIS A 355 6.01 -13.11 -11.22
C HIS A 355 6.85 -13.86 -10.19
N TRP A 356 7.55 -13.14 -9.31
CA TRP A 356 8.31 -13.74 -8.21
C TRP A 356 7.42 -14.52 -7.25
N LYS A 357 6.23 -13.99 -6.92
CA LYS A 357 5.27 -14.69 -6.05
C LYS A 357 4.79 -15.98 -6.70
N THR A 358 4.45 -15.92 -7.99
CA THR A 358 4.01 -17.08 -8.77
C THR A 358 5.10 -18.14 -8.88
N ALA A 359 6.33 -17.72 -9.24
CA ALA A 359 7.47 -18.62 -9.32
C ALA A 359 7.74 -19.29 -7.97
N TYR A 360 7.61 -18.54 -6.88
CA TYR A 360 7.84 -19.08 -5.55
C TYR A 360 6.74 -20.06 -5.12
N PHE A 361 5.46 -19.80 -5.42
CA PHE A 361 4.39 -20.78 -5.17
C PHE A 361 4.60 -22.07 -5.96
N LEU A 362 4.95 -21.99 -7.24
CA LEU A 362 5.25 -23.16 -8.07
C LEU A 362 6.46 -23.91 -7.54
N TYR A 363 7.51 -23.20 -7.15
CA TYR A 363 8.68 -23.79 -6.54
C TYR A 363 8.32 -24.55 -5.25
N CYS A 364 7.51 -23.94 -4.37
CA CYS A 364 7.01 -24.58 -3.15
C CYS A 364 6.11 -25.80 -3.41
N GLU A 365 5.28 -25.77 -4.45
CA GLU A 365 4.41 -26.89 -4.83
C GLU A 365 5.24 -28.08 -5.37
N ASN A 366 6.27 -27.80 -6.17
CA ASN A 366 7.08 -28.80 -6.86
C ASN A 366 8.25 -29.37 -6.02
N HIS A 367 8.77 -28.61 -5.06
CA HIS A 367 9.93 -29.02 -4.26
C HIS A 367 9.49 -29.46 -2.86
N LYS A 368 10.04 -30.59 -2.40
CA LYS A 368 9.70 -31.19 -1.11
C LYS A 368 10.31 -30.41 0.05
N PHE A 369 9.69 -29.29 0.45
CA PHE A 369 10.00 -28.60 1.70
C PHE A 369 9.86 -29.50 2.94
N GLU A 370 9.16 -30.63 2.84
CA GLU A 370 9.03 -31.61 3.93
C GLU A 370 10.31 -32.39 4.22
N GLU A 371 11.27 -32.46 3.28
CA GLU A 371 12.62 -32.98 3.59
C GLU A 371 13.39 -32.03 4.53
N LEU A 372 12.91 -30.80 4.72
CA LEU A 372 13.42 -29.81 5.68
C LEU A 372 12.68 -29.83 7.03
N LYS A 373 11.84 -30.85 7.32
CA LYS A 373 11.14 -30.94 8.62
C LYS A 373 11.86 -31.87 9.61
N LYS A 374 12.70 -31.25 10.43
CA LYS A 374 12.80 -31.32 11.91
C LYS A 374 14.26 -31.03 12.28
N ASP A 375 14.46 -29.97 13.07
CA ASP A 375 15.73 -29.47 13.63
C ASP A 375 16.67 -28.60 12.76
N ASP A 376 16.26 -28.20 11.56
CA ASP A 376 17.08 -27.30 10.72
C ASP A 376 16.92 -25.82 11.11
N THR A 377 17.47 -25.44 12.27
CA THR A 377 17.87 -24.05 12.54
C THR A 377 19.00 -23.56 11.63
N ASP A 378 19.58 -24.45 10.81
CA ASP A 378 20.78 -24.22 10.00
C ASP A 378 20.51 -23.86 8.53
N VAL A 379 19.27 -23.94 8.03
CA VAL A 379 18.98 -23.57 6.63
C VAL A 379 18.96 -22.06 6.50
N CYS A 380 20.00 -21.55 5.84
CA CYS A 380 20.17 -20.14 5.58
C CYS A 380 19.10 -19.64 4.58
N PRO A 381 18.34 -18.57 4.89
CA PRO A 381 17.36 -17.98 3.94
C PRO A 381 17.97 -17.64 2.57
N PHE A 382 19.27 -17.34 2.51
CA PHE A 382 19.96 -17.06 1.25
C PHE A 382 20.11 -18.30 0.36
N ASP A 383 20.24 -19.49 0.93
CA ASP A 383 20.29 -20.74 0.15
C ASP A 383 18.94 -21.00 -0.51
N GLU A 384 17.86 -20.72 0.21
CA GLU A 384 16.51 -20.82 -0.33
C GLU A 384 16.25 -19.79 -1.43
N VAL A 385 16.69 -18.55 -1.22
CA VAL A 385 16.67 -17.51 -2.27
C VAL A 385 17.45 -18.00 -3.50
N SER A 386 18.62 -18.61 -3.32
CA SER A 386 19.42 -19.15 -4.43
C SER A 386 18.66 -20.17 -5.27
N ARG A 387 17.95 -21.10 -4.63
CA ARG A 387 17.13 -22.12 -5.32
C ARG A 387 15.97 -21.50 -6.09
N VAL A 388 15.29 -20.51 -5.51
CA VAL A 388 14.19 -19.81 -6.21
C VAL A 388 14.72 -18.96 -7.37
N LEU A 389 15.90 -18.35 -7.23
CA LEU A 389 16.57 -17.65 -8.34
C LEU A 389 16.93 -18.63 -9.48
N CYS A 390 17.42 -19.83 -9.17
CA CYS A 390 17.66 -20.88 -10.16
C CYS A 390 16.37 -21.25 -10.90
N PHE A 391 15.30 -21.54 -10.16
CA PHE A 391 14.01 -21.88 -10.72
C PHE A 391 13.46 -20.76 -11.62
N MET A 392 13.56 -19.50 -11.18
CA MET A 392 13.14 -18.36 -11.97
C MET A 392 13.94 -18.22 -13.26
N ARG A 393 15.25 -18.42 -13.21
CA ARG A 393 16.11 -18.41 -14.40
C ARG A 393 15.68 -19.49 -15.39
N GLU A 394 15.41 -20.71 -14.92
CA GLU A 394 14.87 -21.79 -15.77
C GLU A 394 13.53 -21.40 -16.41
N CYS A 395 12.62 -20.79 -15.66
CA CYS A 395 11.37 -20.25 -16.21
C CYS A 395 11.60 -19.20 -17.30
N LEU A 396 12.57 -18.30 -17.12
CA LEU A 396 12.91 -17.27 -18.11
C LEU A 396 13.54 -17.88 -19.38
N ASP A 397 14.46 -18.83 -19.21
CA ASP A 397 15.14 -19.52 -20.32
C ASP A 397 14.15 -20.34 -21.16
N LEU A 398 13.24 -21.05 -20.49
CA LEU A 398 12.15 -21.80 -21.12
C LEU A 398 11.00 -20.90 -21.59
N ARG A 399 11.02 -19.60 -21.24
CA ARG A 399 9.94 -18.63 -21.44
C ARG A 399 8.59 -19.15 -20.94
N LYS A 400 8.61 -19.86 -19.82
CA LYS A 400 7.44 -20.53 -19.25
C LYS A 400 7.38 -20.32 -17.75
N LEU A 401 6.43 -19.48 -17.34
CA LEU A 401 6.00 -19.35 -15.95
C LEU A 401 4.48 -19.42 -15.93
N ASN A 402 3.95 -20.60 -15.61
CA ASN A 402 2.50 -20.76 -15.55
C ASN A 402 1.93 -19.99 -14.37
N HIS A 403 0.76 -19.40 -14.53
CA HIS A 403 0.01 -18.81 -13.43
C HIS A 403 -0.37 -19.90 -12.43
N PHE A 404 -0.23 -19.62 -11.15
CA PHE A 404 -0.33 -20.66 -10.12
C PHE A 404 -1.69 -21.38 -10.15
N PHE A 405 -2.79 -20.62 -10.23
CA PHE A 405 -4.15 -21.17 -10.26
C PHE A 405 -4.67 -21.55 -11.66
N ILE A 406 -4.07 -21.02 -12.73
CA ILE A 406 -4.57 -21.22 -14.10
C ILE A 406 -3.44 -21.85 -14.91
N GLU A 407 -3.46 -23.17 -15.03
CA GLU A 407 -2.34 -23.94 -15.58
C GLU A 407 -1.94 -23.55 -17.00
N ASP A 408 -2.95 -23.27 -17.83
CA ASP A 408 -2.78 -22.99 -19.25
C ASP A 408 -2.38 -21.52 -19.51
N CYS A 409 -2.22 -20.72 -18.45
CA CYS A 409 -1.86 -19.32 -18.50
C CYS A 409 -0.35 -19.16 -18.29
N ASN A 410 0.42 -18.84 -19.34
CA ASN A 410 1.84 -18.54 -19.23
C ASN A 410 2.06 -17.02 -19.09
N LEU A 411 2.58 -16.58 -17.94
CA LEU A 411 2.81 -15.17 -17.63
C LEU A 411 3.96 -14.53 -18.44
N LEU A 412 4.83 -15.33 -19.05
CA LEU A 412 5.98 -14.82 -19.82
C LEU A 412 5.74 -14.79 -21.33
N ILE A 413 4.56 -15.24 -21.81
CA ILE A 413 4.34 -15.52 -23.23
C ILE A 413 4.47 -14.26 -24.11
N SER A 414 3.95 -13.12 -23.63
CA SER A 414 3.93 -11.84 -24.34
C SER A 414 5.15 -10.96 -24.06
N LEU A 415 6.09 -11.41 -23.21
CA LEU A 415 7.24 -10.60 -22.83
C LEU A 415 8.38 -10.70 -23.87
N PRO A 416 9.11 -9.60 -24.15
CA PRO A 416 10.18 -9.60 -25.15
C PRO A 416 11.33 -10.56 -24.80
N ILE A 417 11.73 -11.40 -25.75
CA ILE A 417 12.71 -12.48 -25.56
C ILE A 417 14.06 -11.93 -25.07
N GLU A 418 14.51 -10.85 -25.68
CA GLU A 418 15.78 -10.19 -25.41
C GLU A 418 15.82 -9.66 -23.98
N LYS A 419 14.68 -9.17 -23.49
CA LYS A 419 14.53 -8.71 -22.10
C LYS A 419 14.55 -9.88 -21.12
N LEU A 420 13.86 -10.98 -21.43
CA LEU A 420 13.88 -12.18 -20.59
C LEU A 420 15.30 -12.75 -20.45
N LYS A 421 16.06 -12.82 -21.55
CA LYS A 421 17.48 -13.24 -21.55
C LYS A 421 18.35 -12.32 -20.70
N CYS A 422 18.20 -11.00 -20.87
CA CYS A 422 18.93 -10.01 -20.07
C CYS A 422 18.66 -10.16 -18.57
N ILE A 423 17.40 -10.40 -18.19
CA ILE A 423 17.02 -10.64 -16.79
C ILE A 423 17.60 -11.96 -16.28
N ALA A 424 17.58 -13.03 -17.07
CA ALA A 424 18.16 -14.33 -16.71
C ALA A 424 19.68 -14.23 -16.45
N GLU A 425 20.41 -13.52 -17.31
CA GLU A 425 21.84 -13.23 -17.12
C GLU A 425 22.09 -12.40 -15.85
N LYS A 426 21.23 -11.41 -15.58
CA LYS A 426 21.32 -10.60 -14.37
C LYS A 426 21.06 -11.44 -13.11
N ILE A 427 20.08 -12.33 -13.14
CA ILE A 427 19.82 -13.30 -12.05
C ILE A 427 21.04 -14.20 -11.82
N SER A 428 21.70 -14.67 -12.88
CA SER A 428 22.93 -15.48 -12.74
C SER A 428 24.03 -14.71 -11.99
N LYS A 429 24.22 -13.42 -12.29
CA LYS A 429 25.20 -12.58 -11.57
C LYS A 429 24.82 -12.34 -10.11
N ILE A 430 23.52 -12.20 -9.83
CA ILE A 430 23.01 -12.05 -8.45
C ILE A 430 23.29 -13.32 -7.64
N GLN A 431 23.21 -14.50 -8.25
CA GLN A 431 23.48 -15.76 -7.56
C GLN A 431 24.94 -15.89 -7.09
N ASP A 432 25.88 -15.26 -7.79
CA ASP A 432 27.28 -15.21 -7.37
C ASP A 432 27.45 -14.47 -6.03
N SER A 433 26.54 -13.55 -5.69
CA SER A 433 26.56 -12.85 -4.39
C SER A 433 25.19 -12.27 -3.98
N ILE A 434 24.31 -13.15 -3.51
CA ILE A 434 22.95 -12.79 -3.10
C ILE A 434 22.95 -11.73 -1.98
N LYS A 435 23.89 -11.83 -1.02
CA LYS A 435 24.02 -10.88 0.09
C LYS A 435 24.33 -9.47 -0.41
N CYS A 436 25.20 -9.33 -1.41
CA CYS A 436 25.48 -8.03 -2.04
C CYS A 436 24.26 -7.48 -2.77
N SER A 437 23.53 -8.32 -3.50
CA SER A 437 22.32 -7.90 -4.21
C SER A 437 21.19 -7.45 -3.29
N VAL A 438 21.07 -8.11 -2.14
CA VAL A 438 20.21 -7.64 -1.05
C VAL A 438 20.72 -6.26 -0.64
N ARG A 439 21.98 -6.11 -0.20
CA ARG A 439 22.57 -4.83 0.25
C ARG A 439 22.25 -3.62 -0.64
N VAL A 440 22.20 -3.78 -1.97
CA VAL A 440 21.84 -2.70 -2.92
C VAL A 440 20.50 -2.04 -2.58
N PHE A 441 19.48 -2.80 -2.14
CA PHE A 441 18.21 -2.22 -1.69
C PHE A 441 18.39 -1.24 -0.51
N TRP A 442 19.25 -1.56 0.47
CA TRP A 442 19.54 -0.67 1.60
C TRP A 442 20.30 0.57 1.16
N GLU A 443 21.23 0.42 0.23
CA GLU A 443 21.98 1.56 -0.29
C GLU A 443 21.06 2.53 -1.03
N LEU A 444 20.07 2.02 -1.77
CA LEU A 444 19.04 2.84 -2.40
C LEU A 444 18.13 3.51 -1.36
N ASP A 445 17.64 2.76 -0.37
CA ASP A 445 16.81 3.32 0.71
C ASP A 445 17.54 4.41 1.50
N TYR A 446 18.83 4.20 1.81
CA TYR A 446 19.65 5.17 2.52
C TYR A 446 19.92 6.43 1.69
N LYS A 447 20.22 6.27 0.39
CA LYS A 447 20.34 7.42 -0.54
C LYS A 447 19.04 8.21 -0.62
N GLN A 448 17.90 7.53 -0.64
CA GLN A 448 16.59 8.17 -0.65
C GLN A 448 16.30 8.89 0.67
N GLU A 449 16.67 8.31 1.81
CA GLU A 449 16.55 8.93 3.14
C GLU A 449 17.34 10.25 3.18
N ILE A 450 18.59 10.23 2.71
CA ILE A 450 19.44 11.42 2.63
C ILE A 450 18.83 12.45 1.68
N SER A 451 18.38 12.04 0.49
CA SER A 451 17.75 12.94 -0.48
C SER A 451 16.51 13.63 0.10
N ASN A 452 15.64 12.89 0.80
CA ASN A 452 14.47 13.44 1.47
C ASN A 452 14.87 14.46 2.56
N LYS A 453 15.90 14.18 3.36
CA LYS A 453 16.43 15.14 4.36
C LYS A 453 16.87 16.46 3.72
N PHE A 454 17.53 16.42 2.55
CA PHE A 454 17.98 17.63 1.86
C PHE A 454 16.82 18.44 1.28
N VAL A 455 15.83 17.77 0.67
CA VAL A 455 14.60 18.44 0.16
C VAL A 455 13.84 19.12 1.30
N ASP A 456 13.81 18.50 2.49
CA ASP A 456 13.15 19.06 3.66
C ASP A 456 13.86 20.32 4.16
N GLN A 457 15.19 20.35 4.17
CA GLN A 457 15.94 21.56 4.54
C GLN A 457 15.69 22.72 3.57
N GLU A 458 15.66 22.44 2.27
CA GLU A 458 15.39 23.46 1.25
C GLU A 458 13.93 23.98 1.34
N THR A 459 12.97 23.08 1.53
CA THR A 459 11.54 23.43 1.71
C THR A 459 11.31 24.22 3.01
N GLN A 460 12.03 23.88 4.09
CA GLN A 460 12.03 24.65 5.33
C GLN A 460 12.61 26.05 5.12
N ASN A 461 13.70 26.19 4.37
CA ASN A 461 14.31 27.48 4.05
C ASN A 461 13.37 28.35 3.18
N GLN A 462 12.74 27.77 2.16
CA GLN A 462 11.76 28.48 1.33
C GLN A 462 10.51 28.90 2.11
N SER A 463 10.02 28.06 3.03
CA SER A 463 8.86 28.39 3.88
C SER A 463 9.18 29.50 4.88
N LYS A 464 10.40 29.53 5.45
CA LYS A 464 10.87 30.65 6.27
C LYS A 464 10.93 31.95 5.48
N ILE A 465 11.47 31.93 4.26
CA ILE A 465 11.53 33.11 3.39
C ILE A 465 10.13 33.64 3.08
N LYS A 466 9.17 32.77 2.74
CA LYS A 466 7.78 33.17 2.50
C LYS A 466 7.11 33.78 3.73
N LEU A 467 7.38 33.25 4.93
CA LEU A 467 6.85 33.77 6.18
C LEU A 467 7.43 35.16 6.50
N VAL A 468 8.74 35.34 6.33
CA VAL A 468 9.42 36.64 6.52
C VAL A 468 8.84 37.68 5.57
N ASN A 469 8.72 37.36 4.29
CA ASN A 469 8.14 38.27 3.30
C ASN A 469 6.67 38.62 3.61
N ALA A 470 5.87 37.65 4.07
CA ALA A 470 4.49 37.88 4.47
C ALA A 470 4.38 38.79 5.71
N VAL A 471 5.29 38.62 6.69
CA VAL A 471 5.36 39.49 7.88
C VAL A 471 5.80 40.90 7.50
N GLU A 472 6.77 41.06 6.61
CA GLU A 472 7.20 42.36 6.11
C GLU A 472 6.08 43.10 5.36
N GLU A 473 5.32 42.42 4.51
CA GLU A 473 4.16 43.01 3.82
C GLU A 473 3.03 43.37 4.79
N MET A 474 2.82 42.55 5.82
CA MET A 474 1.88 42.87 6.90
C MET A 474 2.31 44.13 7.65
N LEU A 475 3.58 44.26 8.01
CA LEU A 475 4.14 45.42 8.70
C LEU A 475 4.08 46.69 7.84
N LYS A 476 4.34 46.59 6.53
CA LYS A 476 4.15 47.71 5.58
C LYS A 476 2.68 48.15 5.50
N THR A 477 1.75 47.19 5.54
CA THR A 477 0.30 47.46 5.54
C THR A 477 -0.16 48.11 6.85
N PHE A 478 0.37 47.66 8.00
CA PHE A 478 0.11 48.30 9.29
C PHE A 478 0.66 49.72 9.38
N SER A 479 1.86 49.98 8.85
CA SER A 479 2.45 51.33 8.80
C SER A 479 1.65 52.27 7.88
N ARG A 480 1.04 51.77 6.80
CA ARG A 480 0.16 52.55 5.93
C ARG A 480 -1.18 52.89 6.57
N ASN A 481 -1.73 52.01 7.40
CA ASN A 481 -3.05 52.19 8.01
C ASN A 481 -3.05 53.05 9.29
N ARG A 482 -1.89 53.19 9.97
CA ARG A 482 -1.78 53.96 11.23
C ARG A 482 -2.12 55.45 11.07
N SER A 483 -1.95 56.03 9.88
CA SER A 483 -2.35 57.41 9.58
C SER A 483 -3.86 57.58 9.39
N GLN A 484 -4.57 56.53 8.96
CA GLN A 484 -6.02 56.56 8.74
C GLN A 484 -6.79 56.31 10.04
N THR A 485 -6.27 55.51 10.96
CA THR A 485 -6.91 55.21 12.25
C THR A 485 -6.88 56.39 13.24
N GLU A 486 -5.81 57.18 13.25
CA GLU A 486 -5.71 58.39 14.10
C GLU A 486 -6.70 59.47 13.64
N LYS A 487 -6.93 59.63 12.34
CA LYS A 487 -7.92 60.57 11.81
C LYS A 487 -9.36 60.16 12.18
N ALA A 488 -9.70 58.88 12.01
CA ALA A 488 -11.03 58.37 12.37
C ALA A 488 -11.32 58.43 13.88
N LYS A 489 -10.27 58.25 14.72
CA LYS A 489 -10.37 58.39 16.17
C LYS A 489 -10.61 59.85 16.60
N ASN A 490 -9.92 60.81 15.97
CA ASN A 490 -10.09 62.23 16.29
C ASN A 490 -11.44 62.78 15.79
N ASP A 491 -11.92 62.30 14.63
CA ASP A 491 -13.25 62.65 14.11
C ASP A 491 -14.36 62.12 15.05
N PHE A 492 -14.22 60.89 15.56
CA PHE A 492 -15.16 60.29 16.53
C PHE A 492 -15.15 60.99 17.89
N LEU A 493 -13.98 61.42 18.38
CA LEU A 493 -13.86 62.14 19.66
C LEU A 493 -14.35 63.59 19.58
N SER A 494 -14.44 64.19 18.38
CA SER A 494 -14.97 65.55 18.19
C SER A 494 -16.50 65.62 18.12
N GLN A 495 -17.17 64.46 18.04
CA GLN A 495 -18.63 64.33 18.02
C GLN A 495 -19.23 63.92 19.38
N LEU A 496 -18.37 63.67 20.37
CA LEU A 496 -18.69 63.54 21.80
C LEU A 496 -18.38 64.86 22.50
#